data_AF-B2W6P3-F1
#
_entry.id   AF-B2W6P3-F1
#
_cell.length_a   1.000
_cell.length_b   1.000
_cell.length_c   1.000
_cell.angle_alpha   90.00
_cell.angle_beta   90.00
_cell.angle_gamma   90.00
#
_symmetry.space_group_name_H-M   'P 1'
#
loop_
_entity.id
_entity.type
_entity.pdbx_description
1 polymer ?
#
loop_
_entity_poly.entity_id
_entity_poly.type
_entity_poly.pdbx_seq_one_letter_code
_entity_poly.pdbx_strand_id
1 'polypeptide(L)'
;MTAGNVELKVTFLSPLTPKDYKRQSLIFSYMDIEVSSLDGSEHDVQLYTDISAEWASGSLTEVAQWDFGSTDGLLYHKVWKQNQQTFTEVSDRAEWGNWYYATKQVDGLTYMSGADVDVRSMFDKTGSLGNRKDMKFRPINQDWPVFGYALNMGSVGATPRKQLFTIGLCQEDAIHFLGGTGLTILQSLWKSYFGNDLAALSFFYHDYDESNKLSTDLDTQISGDSKAAAGDNYAILTTLAARQAFGATQLVGTQDKYFLFLKEISSNGNTQTIDVIYPASPIFYYTNPDLVKLMLDPHFENQENGHYPNKYAEHDLGTHYPNATGHPDGNDEAMPVEECAMGVVPRNRQRCSLPSNSPPTTSPALANQTNLALKEIIGLAAMGEMSRLVGDTNSSDYYTSTAKDYMTKWQTLGINKSANPPHATLTYNDASTHGLLYNLYNDALLSTHLVPDSVYTMQSTFYPTIKQQYGVPLDTRNPFYTKGDWEVFCAAVASSSTRDMLIGDLAKWVGETSSSEPFSDLYETNSGVQTPGIDFKARPVMGGMFALLVLPKGYVAPQ
;
A
#
# COMPACT_ATOMS: atom_id res chain seq x y z
N MET A 1 2.96 16.61 -22.73
CA MET A 1 3.20 18.07 -22.72
C MET A 1 3.47 18.52 -24.15
N THR A 2 3.07 19.72 -24.55
CA THR A 2 3.37 20.26 -25.88
C THR A 2 4.10 21.58 -25.77
N ALA A 3 5.08 21.81 -26.63
CA ALA A 3 5.85 23.03 -26.72
C ALA A 3 5.96 23.43 -28.21
N GLY A 4 5.12 24.37 -28.64
CA GLY A 4 4.99 24.69 -30.06
C GLY A 4 4.52 23.47 -30.86
N ASN A 5 5.28 23.12 -31.90
CA ASN A 5 5.01 21.96 -32.78
C ASN A 5 5.75 20.69 -32.32
N VAL A 6 6.25 20.65 -31.08
CA VAL A 6 6.89 19.49 -30.48
C VAL A 6 6.03 18.94 -29.36
N GLU A 7 5.85 17.62 -29.34
CA GLU A 7 5.25 16.87 -28.25
C GLU A 7 6.34 16.21 -27.40
N LEU A 8 6.20 16.34 -26.08
CA LEU A 8 6.98 15.66 -25.06
C LEU A 8 6.06 14.71 -24.29
N LYS A 9 6.24 13.42 -24.50
CA LYS A 9 5.56 12.36 -23.74
C LYS A 9 6.52 11.84 -22.68
N VAL A 10 6.08 11.88 -21.42
CA VAL A 10 6.84 11.37 -20.27
C VAL A 10 6.07 10.21 -19.68
N THR A 11 6.69 9.04 -19.64
CA THR A 11 6.11 7.82 -19.08
C THR A 11 6.84 7.49 -17.79
N PHE A 12 6.12 7.47 -16.67
CA PHE A 12 6.65 7.02 -15.38
C PHE A 12 6.28 5.56 -15.17
N LEU A 13 7.26 4.74 -14.81
CA LEU A 13 7.05 3.33 -14.52
C LEU A 13 7.74 2.96 -13.21
N SER A 14 6.94 2.68 -12.19
CA SER A 14 7.35 1.95 -10.98
C SER A 14 6.86 0.51 -11.14
N PRO A 15 7.74 -0.46 -11.49
CA PRO A 15 7.32 -1.81 -11.82
C PRO A 15 6.73 -2.54 -10.62
N LEU A 16 5.67 -3.31 -10.84
CA LEU A 16 5.18 -4.30 -9.89
C LEU A 16 5.46 -5.69 -10.45
N THR A 17 6.22 -6.49 -9.71
CA THR A 17 6.62 -7.85 -10.11
C THR A 17 6.39 -8.84 -8.96
N PRO A 18 5.13 -9.05 -8.51
CA PRO A 18 4.84 -9.76 -7.26
C PRO A 18 5.30 -11.22 -7.20
N LYS A 19 5.65 -11.81 -8.35
CA LYS A 19 6.15 -13.19 -8.51
C LYS A 19 7.66 -13.29 -8.79
N ASP A 20 8.35 -12.15 -8.90
CA ASP A 20 9.80 -12.06 -9.10
C ASP A 20 10.42 -11.20 -8.00
N TYR A 21 10.81 -11.84 -6.90
CA TYR A 21 11.33 -11.13 -5.73
C TYR A 21 12.66 -10.42 -5.97
N LYS A 22 13.43 -10.82 -6.98
CA LYS A 22 14.64 -10.08 -7.37
C LYS A 22 14.26 -8.70 -7.89
N ARG A 23 13.32 -8.63 -8.83
CA ARG A 23 12.85 -7.35 -9.39
C ARG A 23 12.02 -6.56 -8.38
N GLN A 24 11.11 -7.22 -7.66
CA GLN A 24 10.24 -6.56 -6.67
C GLN A 24 11.02 -5.97 -5.49
N SER A 25 12.22 -6.48 -5.18
CA SER A 25 13.06 -5.95 -4.11
C SER A 25 13.80 -4.64 -4.46
N LEU A 26 13.79 -4.21 -5.72
CA LEU A 26 14.45 -2.98 -6.17
C LEU A 26 13.54 -1.76 -5.96
N ILE A 27 14.00 -0.80 -5.15
CA ILE A 27 13.30 0.47 -4.90
C ILE A 27 13.72 1.48 -5.97
N PHE A 28 13.25 1.25 -7.20
CA PHE A 28 13.61 2.06 -8.37
C PHE A 28 12.38 2.37 -9.24
N SER A 29 12.47 3.42 -10.04
CA SER A 29 11.45 3.82 -11.01
C SER A 29 12.10 4.37 -12.27
N TYR A 30 11.42 4.19 -13.40
CA TYR A 30 11.82 4.71 -14.69
C TYR A 30 11.06 6.00 -15.03
N MET A 31 11.71 6.86 -15.79
CA MET A 31 11.12 7.97 -16.52
C MET A 31 11.58 7.89 -17.97
N ASP A 32 10.72 7.41 -18.85
CA ASP A 32 10.98 7.34 -20.29
C ASP A 32 10.44 8.60 -20.96
N ILE A 33 11.34 9.32 -21.63
CA ILE A 33 11.02 10.57 -22.32
C ILE A 33 11.05 10.31 -23.83
N GLU A 34 9.92 10.56 -24.49
CA GLU A 34 9.77 10.52 -25.95
C GLU A 34 9.47 11.93 -26.46
N VAL A 35 10.18 12.37 -27.50
CA VAL A 35 9.98 13.66 -28.16
C VAL A 35 9.73 13.44 -29.64
N SER A 36 8.66 14.03 -30.17
CA SER A 36 8.30 13.97 -31.59
C SER A 36 7.69 15.27 -32.11
N SER A 37 7.82 15.50 -33.42
CA SER A 37 7.16 16.60 -34.12
C SER A 37 5.67 16.33 -34.34
N LEU A 38 4.83 17.34 -34.08
CA LEU A 38 3.40 17.36 -34.33
C LEU A 38 3.03 17.82 -35.74
N ASP A 39 3.90 18.59 -36.39
CA ASP A 39 3.67 19.14 -37.74
C ASP A 39 4.42 18.37 -38.84
N GLY A 40 5.18 17.34 -38.46
CA GLY A 40 6.00 16.53 -39.36
C GLY A 40 7.27 17.24 -39.86
N SER A 41 7.50 18.49 -39.49
CA SER A 41 8.75 19.21 -39.75
C SER A 41 9.81 18.85 -38.72
N GLU A 42 11.06 19.08 -39.08
CA GLU A 42 12.21 18.89 -38.20
C GLU A 42 12.37 20.09 -37.25
N HIS A 43 12.53 19.82 -35.95
CA HIS A 43 12.75 20.83 -34.92
C HIS A 43 14.01 20.50 -34.13
N ASP A 44 14.87 21.50 -33.87
CA ASP A 44 16.00 21.33 -32.97
C ASP A 44 15.52 21.31 -31.52
N VAL A 45 15.79 20.22 -30.80
CA VAL A 45 15.31 20.04 -29.42
C VAL A 45 16.47 19.81 -28.45
N GLN A 46 16.42 20.50 -27.32
CA GLN A 46 17.20 20.18 -26.13
C GLN A 46 16.27 19.77 -24.98
N LEU A 47 16.67 18.76 -24.23
CA LEU A 47 15.95 18.22 -23.08
C LEU A 47 16.75 18.52 -21.81
N TYR A 48 16.06 18.95 -20.74
CA TYR A 48 16.63 19.11 -19.41
C TYR A 48 15.76 18.43 -18.36
N THR A 49 16.42 17.82 -17.38
CA THR A 49 15.78 17.24 -16.20
C THR A 49 16.77 17.21 -15.05
N ASP A 50 16.28 17.44 -13.83
CA ASP A 50 17.06 17.36 -12.60
C ASP A 50 16.30 16.65 -11.48
N ILE A 51 17.04 16.22 -10.47
CA ILE A 51 16.51 15.94 -9.13
C ILE A 51 17.18 16.90 -8.15
N SER A 52 16.55 17.16 -7.00
CA SER A 52 17.13 17.97 -5.93
C SER A 52 17.72 17.09 -4.81
N ALA A 53 18.51 17.71 -3.94
CA ALA A 53 18.98 17.07 -2.70
C ALA A 53 17.85 16.79 -1.71
N GLU A 54 16.62 17.25 -1.98
CA GLU A 54 15.47 17.01 -1.11
C GLU A 54 15.24 15.53 -0.92
N TRP A 55 15.51 14.66 -1.90
CA TRP A 55 15.39 13.20 -1.77
C TRP A 55 16.19 12.60 -0.61
N ALA A 56 17.29 13.25 -0.19
CA ALA A 56 18.23 12.71 0.80
C ALA A 56 17.73 12.70 2.25
N SER A 57 16.82 13.60 2.64
CA SER A 57 16.30 13.71 4.01
C SER A 57 14.96 14.42 4.05
N GLY A 58 14.09 14.04 4.98
CA GLY A 58 12.85 14.74 5.31
C GLY A 58 13.08 16.11 5.97
N SER A 59 14.30 16.39 6.43
CA SER A 59 14.70 17.66 7.03
C SER A 59 15.58 18.46 6.09
N LEU A 60 15.08 19.61 5.63
CA LEU A 60 15.78 20.46 4.67
C LEU A 60 17.00 21.19 5.26
N THR A 61 17.19 21.17 6.58
CA THR A 61 18.36 21.76 7.24
C THR A 61 19.55 20.79 7.28
N GLU A 62 19.36 19.53 6.93
CA GLU A 62 20.42 18.53 6.91
C GLU A 62 21.36 18.72 5.74
N VAL A 63 22.64 18.42 5.98
CA VAL A 63 23.68 18.53 4.94
C VAL A 63 23.56 17.33 4.00
N ALA A 64 23.31 17.61 2.71
CA ALA A 64 23.37 16.61 1.67
C ALA A 64 24.80 16.50 1.13
N GLN A 65 25.19 15.27 0.82
CA GLN A 65 26.42 14.93 0.12
C GLN A 65 26.08 14.23 -1.19
N TRP A 66 26.93 14.41 -2.18
CA TRP A 66 26.69 13.84 -3.51
C TRP A 66 27.99 13.48 -4.22
N ASP A 67 27.86 12.67 -5.26
CA ASP A 67 28.93 12.39 -6.22
C ASP A 67 28.35 12.16 -7.62
N PHE A 68 29.23 12.09 -8.61
CA PHE A 68 28.89 11.78 -9.98
C PHE A 68 29.84 10.72 -10.51
N GLY A 69 29.31 9.71 -11.20
CA GLY A 69 30.10 8.63 -11.74
C GLY A 69 29.49 7.99 -12.98
N SER A 70 30.14 6.92 -13.43
CA SER A 70 29.67 6.09 -14.52
C SER A 70 29.78 4.61 -14.20
N THR A 71 28.92 3.80 -14.80
CA THR A 71 28.96 2.34 -14.70
C THR A 71 28.25 1.75 -15.91
N ASP A 72 28.84 0.75 -16.57
CA ASP A 72 28.18 -0.01 -17.65
C ASP A 72 27.54 0.85 -18.78
N GLY A 73 28.22 1.94 -19.17
CA GLY A 73 27.69 2.87 -20.18
C GLY A 73 26.59 3.83 -19.68
N LEU A 74 26.32 3.86 -18.37
CA LEU A 74 25.44 4.79 -17.70
C LEU A 74 26.24 5.91 -17.03
N LEU A 75 25.65 7.09 -16.96
CA LEU A 75 26.03 8.18 -16.06
C LEU A 75 25.06 8.21 -14.89
N TYR A 76 25.54 8.52 -13.69
CA TYR A 76 24.68 8.68 -12.51
C TYR A 76 25.12 9.84 -11.63
N HIS A 77 24.13 10.54 -11.08
CA HIS A 77 24.28 11.35 -9.87
C HIS A 77 23.93 10.48 -8.67
N LYS A 78 24.77 10.50 -7.63
CA LYS A 78 24.54 9.86 -6.34
C LYS A 78 24.29 10.92 -5.29
N VAL A 79 23.25 10.79 -4.47
CA VAL A 79 22.87 11.80 -3.46
C VAL A 79 22.47 11.11 -2.16
N TRP A 80 22.95 11.61 -1.01
CA TRP A 80 22.62 11.06 0.32
C TRP A 80 22.76 12.12 1.42
N LYS A 81 22.19 11.86 2.59
CA LYS A 81 22.40 12.68 3.80
C LYS A 81 23.81 12.44 4.33
N GLN A 82 24.62 13.49 4.50
CA GLN A 82 26.02 13.33 4.91
C GLN A 82 26.17 12.57 6.24
N ASN A 83 25.33 12.90 7.23
CA ASN A 83 25.25 12.21 8.51
C ASN A 83 24.04 11.27 8.49
N GLN A 84 24.20 10.08 7.91
CA GLN A 84 23.11 9.11 7.82
C GLN A 84 22.70 8.58 9.20
N GLN A 85 21.40 8.45 9.42
CA GLN A 85 20.81 7.90 10.64
C GLN A 85 19.97 6.69 10.26
N THR A 86 20.50 5.48 10.49
CA THR A 86 19.79 4.25 10.17
C THR A 86 18.53 4.09 11.03
N PHE A 87 17.50 3.44 10.47
CA PHE A 87 16.23 3.15 11.14
C PHE A 87 15.53 4.39 11.72
N THR A 88 15.72 5.56 11.10
CA THR A 88 15.13 6.83 11.49
C THR A 88 14.45 7.50 10.30
N GLU A 89 13.27 8.09 10.54
CA GLU A 89 12.55 8.83 9.53
C GLU A 89 12.24 10.27 10.00
N VAL A 90 12.17 11.19 9.04
CA VAL A 90 11.61 12.53 9.22
C VAL A 90 10.54 12.73 8.16
N SER A 91 9.32 13.10 8.57
CA SER A 91 8.18 13.30 7.65
C SER A 91 7.98 12.12 6.68
N ASP A 92 7.98 10.90 7.22
CA ASP A 92 7.84 9.63 6.49
C ASP A 92 8.96 9.32 5.47
N ARG A 93 10.14 9.91 5.65
CA ARG A 93 11.28 9.71 4.76
C ARG A 93 12.49 9.22 5.52
N ALA A 94 13.09 8.13 5.03
CA ALA A 94 14.29 7.55 5.63
C ALA A 94 15.46 8.55 5.63
N GLU A 95 16.18 8.60 6.75
CA GLU A 95 17.34 9.48 6.95
C GLU A 95 18.68 8.79 6.61
N TRP A 96 18.63 7.70 5.84
CA TRP A 96 19.79 6.95 5.33
C TRP A 96 19.48 6.25 4.00
N GLY A 97 20.55 5.87 3.30
CA GLY A 97 20.50 5.28 1.96
C GLY A 97 21.05 6.21 0.89
N ASN A 98 21.31 5.64 -0.28
CA ASN A 98 21.91 6.31 -1.42
C ASN A 98 20.90 6.43 -2.56
N TRP A 99 20.55 7.66 -2.94
CA TRP A 99 19.75 7.91 -4.14
C TRP A 99 20.64 7.94 -5.38
N TYR A 100 20.17 7.31 -6.45
CA TYR A 100 20.82 7.30 -7.75
C TYR A 100 19.87 7.85 -8.81
N TYR A 101 20.31 8.87 -9.54
CA TYR A 101 19.62 9.40 -10.72
C TYR A 101 20.48 9.20 -11.96
N ALA A 102 20.07 8.28 -12.82
CA ALA A 102 20.92 7.74 -13.87
C ALA A 102 20.27 7.77 -15.25
N THR A 103 21.12 7.74 -16.27
CA THR A 103 20.71 7.66 -17.67
C THR A 103 21.85 7.10 -18.53
N LYS A 104 21.54 6.53 -19.70
CA LYS A 104 22.57 6.05 -20.62
C LYS A 104 23.39 7.20 -21.19
N GLN A 105 24.70 7.02 -21.22
CA GLN A 105 25.61 7.94 -21.90
C GLN A 105 25.34 7.91 -23.42
N VAL A 106 25.04 9.07 -23.98
CA VAL A 106 24.83 9.28 -25.41
C VAL A 106 25.53 10.56 -25.86
N ASP A 107 25.77 10.70 -27.16
CA ASP A 107 26.33 11.93 -27.72
C ASP A 107 25.40 13.12 -27.47
N GLY A 108 25.98 14.27 -27.10
CA GLY A 108 25.22 15.48 -26.77
C GLY A 108 24.63 15.51 -25.36
N LEU A 109 24.81 14.44 -24.55
CA LEU A 109 24.46 14.45 -23.14
C LEU A 109 25.52 15.20 -22.32
N THR A 110 25.05 16.10 -21.46
CA THR A 110 25.85 16.87 -20.52
C THR A 110 25.24 16.80 -19.13
N TYR A 111 26.05 16.98 -18.09
CA TYR A 111 25.61 16.90 -16.70
C TYR A 111 26.15 18.07 -15.87
N MET A 112 25.46 18.38 -14.77
CA MET A 112 25.99 19.30 -13.77
C MET A 112 25.32 19.08 -12.42
N SER A 113 26.10 19.18 -11.34
CA SER A 113 25.56 19.42 -10.00
C SER A 113 25.92 20.82 -9.50
N GLY A 114 25.06 21.42 -8.67
CA GLY A 114 25.25 22.77 -8.15
C GLY A 114 23.95 23.37 -7.62
N ALA A 115 23.94 24.69 -7.40
CA ALA A 115 22.72 25.40 -7.01
C ALA A 115 21.68 25.39 -8.13
N ASP A 116 20.41 25.20 -7.79
CA ASP A 116 19.28 25.16 -8.72
C ASP A 116 19.27 26.33 -9.71
N VAL A 117 19.43 27.56 -9.21
CA VAL A 117 19.47 28.77 -10.04
C VAL A 117 20.61 28.72 -11.06
N ASP A 118 21.79 28.24 -10.66
CA ASP A 118 22.97 28.20 -11.53
C ASP A 118 22.86 27.09 -12.59
N VAL A 119 22.44 25.88 -12.18
CA VAL A 119 22.32 24.72 -13.06
C VAL A 119 21.20 24.97 -14.08
N ARG A 120 20.02 25.38 -13.63
CA ARG A 120 18.86 25.63 -14.50
C ARG A 120 19.10 26.83 -15.42
N SER A 121 19.72 27.91 -14.91
CA SER A 121 20.06 29.08 -15.75
C SER A 121 21.12 28.76 -16.80
N MET A 122 22.04 27.82 -16.53
CA MET A 122 23.00 27.39 -17.54
C MET A 122 22.29 26.72 -18.72
N PHE A 123 21.38 25.80 -18.46
CA PHE A 123 20.57 25.18 -19.50
C PHE A 123 19.73 26.21 -20.27
N ASP A 124 19.04 27.11 -19.57
CA ASP A 124 18.23 28.18 -20.18
C ASP A 124 19.04 29.05 -21.16
N LYS A 125 20.31 29.33 -20.83
CA LYS A 125 21.19 30.18 -21.65
C LYS A 125 21.86 29.44 -22.80
N THR A 126 22.21 28.16 -22.64
CA THR A 126 23.11 27.45 -23.55
C THR A 126 22.56 26.16 -24.12
N GLY A 127 21.36 25.72 -23.72
CA GLY A 127 20.77 24.43 -24.08
C GLY A 127 21.59 23.22 -23.62
N SER A 128 22.55 23.41 -22.70
CA SER A 128 23.55 22.42 -22.29
C SER A 128 24.06 22.69 -20.87
N LEU A 129 24.79 21.73 -20.30
CA LEU A 129 25.41 21.86 -18.99
C LEU A 129 26.94 21.78 -19.07
N GLY A 130 27.60 22.25 -18.01
CA GLY A 130 29.06 22.44 -17.96
C GLY A 130 29.92 21.20 -17.71
N ASN A 131 29.36 19.99 -17.65
CA ASN A 131 30.07 18.73 -17.34
C ASN A 131 30.93 18.84 -16.08
N ARG A 132 30.34 19.39 -15.01
CA ARG A 132 31.04 19.67 -13.77
C ARG A 132 30.24 19.15 -12.58
N LYS A 133 30.97 18.65 -11.59
CA LYS A 133 30.40 18.33 -10.28
C LYS A 133 30.76 19.42 -9.29
N ASP A 134 29.76 19.93 -8.60
CA ASP A 134 29.98 20.72 -7.39
C ASP A 134 30.56 19.82 -6.29
N MET A 135 31.50 20.34 -5.52
CA MET A 135 32.17 19.64 -4.41
C MET A 135 31.89 20.30 -3.05
N LYS A 136 31.03 21.35 -3.03
CA LYS A 136 30.68 22.11 -1.83
C LYS A 136 29.38 21.58 -1.22
N PHE A 137 29.48 20.50 -0.45
CA PHE A 137 28.36 19.94 0.30
C PHE A 137 27.79 20.95 1.30
N ARG A 138 26.47 21.00 1.43
CA ARG A 138 25.74 22.03 2.19
C ARG A 138 24.34 21.55 2.61
N PRO A 139 23.68 22.25 3.55
CA PRO A 139 22.27 22.03 3.86
C PRO A 139 21.39 22.01 2.61
N ILE A 140 20.39 21.14 2.57
CA ILE A 140 19.49 21.00 1.41
C ILE A 140 18.83 22.34 1.06
N ASN A 141 18.46 23.13 2.07
CA ASN A 141 17.84 24.44 1.89
C ASN A 141 18.80 25.59 1.56
N GLN A 142 20.10 25.33 1.45
CA GLN A 142 21.11 26.33 1.13
C GLN A 142 21.56 26.16 -0.33
N ASP A 143 21.35 27.19 -1.15
CA ASP A 143 21.68 27.18 -2.58
C ASP A 143 21.19 25.87 -3.25
N TRP A 144 19.91 25.54 -2.98
CA TRP A 144 19.17 24.32 -3.32
C TRP A 144 19.92 23.37 -4.27
N PRO A 145 20.67 22.38 -3.75
CA PRO A 145 21.51 21.55 -4.60
C PRO A 145 20.66 20.69 -5.54
N VAL A 146 20.95 20.74 -6.85
CA VAL A 146 20.31 19.93 -7.89
C VAL A 146 21.33 19.17 -8.73
N PHE A 147 20.83 18.13 -9.40
CA PHE A 147 21.61 17.12 -10.12
C PHE A 147 21.02 16.92 -11.51
N GLY A 148 21.49 17.74 -12.46
CA GLY A 148 20.89 17.88 -13.78
C GLY A 148 21.58 17.06 -14.87
N TYR A 149 20.77 16.66 -15.84
CA TYR A 149 21.18 16.27 -17.18
C TYR A 149 20.60 17.25 -18.20
N ALA A 150 21.38 17.57 -19.23
CA ALA A 150 20.88 18.21 -20.45
C ALA A 150 21.33 17.41 -21.66
N LEU A 151 20.39 17.10 -22.55
CA LEU A 151 20.63 16.33 -23.76
C LEU A 151 20.27 17.19 -24.97
N ASN A 152 21.25 17.43 -25.84
CA ASN A 152 20.95 17.92 -27.18
C ASN A 152 20.41 16.76 -28.03
N MET A 153 19.10 16.72 -28.23
CA MET A 153 18.44 15.69 -29.03
C MET A 153 18.62 15.91 -30.52
N GLY A 154 19.12 17.08 -30.93
CA GLY A 154 19.29 17.49 -32.32
C GLY A 154 17.95 17.66 -33.02
N SER A 155 17.95 17.41 -34.34
CA SER A 155 16.77 17.45 -35.19
C SER A 155 15.79 16.31 -34.86
N VAL A 156 14.59 16.68 -34.43
CA VAL A 156 13.46 15.78 -34.13
C VAL A 156 12.33 16.03 -35.11
N GLY A 157 12.04 15.03 -35.94
CA GLY A 157 10.89 14.99 -36.84
C GLY A 157 9.76 14.11 -36.32
N ALA A 158 8.97 13.53 -37.23
CA ALA A 158 7.83 12.68 -36.89
C ALA A 158 8.23 11.35 -36.21
N THR A 159 9.46 10.88 -36.41
CA THR A 159 9.97 9.69 -35.70
C THR A 159 10.45 10.09 -34.31
N PRO A 160 9.86 9.56 -33.22
CA PRO A 160 10.23 9.99 -31.88
C PRO A 160 11.70 9.69 -31.55
N ARG A 161 12.35 10.63 -30.87
CA ARG A 161 13.63 10.40 -30.19
C ARG A 161 13.37 10.15 -28.70
N LYS A 162 14.13 9.23 -28.09
CA LYS A 162 13.90 8.78 -26.71
C LYS A 162 15.13 8.91 -25.83
N GLN A 163 14.92 9.16 -24.54
CA GLN A 163 15.93 9.01 -23.50
C GLN A 163 15.28 8.46 -22.23
N LEU A 164 15.85 7.38 -21.70
CA LEU A 164 15.41 6.75 -20.47
C LEU A 164 16.21 7.28 -19.28
N PHE A 165 15.52 7.62 -18.20
CA PHE A 165 16.11 7.97 -16.92
C PHE A 165 15.61 7.00 -15.85
N THR A 166 16.42 6.79 -14.81
CA THR A 166 16.03 6.02 -13.62
C THR A 166 16.31 6.82 -12.38
N ILE A 167 15.44 6.67 -11.37
CA ILE A 167 15.68 7.11 -10.01
C ILE A 167 15.50 5.91 -9.08
N GLY A 168 16.37 5.74 -8.10
CA GLY A 168 16.16 4.72 -7.08
C GLY A 168 16.98 4.90 -5.83
N LEU A 169 16.54 4.21 -4.78
CA LEU A 169 17.11 4.21 -3.45
C LEU A 169 17.81 2.88 -3.19
N CYS A 170 19.12 2.93 -3.03
CA CYS A 170 19.89 1.81 -2.48
C CYS A 170 20.04 2.01 -0.98
N GLN A 171 19.22 1.28 -0.22
CA GLN A 171 19.26 1.24 1.24
C GLN A 171 19.63 -0.19 1.68
N GLU A 172 20.83 -0.37 2.23
CA GLU A 172 21.34 -1.72 2.55
C GLU A 172 20.66 -2.31 3.79
N ASP A 173 20.70 -1.58 4.90
CA ASP A 173 20.04 -1.96 6.16
C ASP A 173 18.59 -1.48 6.10
N ALA A 174 17.63 -2.41 6.17
CA ALA A 174 16.22 -2.11 5.92
C ALA A 174 15.40 -2.09 7.22
N ILE A 175 15.41 -3.18 7.98
CA ILE A 175 14.55 -3.35 9.16
C ILE A 175 15.40 -3.74 10.37
N HIS A 176 15.10 -3.14 11.52
CA HIS A 176 15.67 -3.54 12.80
C HIS A 176 14.68 -4.47 13.51
N PHE A 177 14.93 -5.78 13.49
CA PHE A 177 13.94 -6.82 13.82
C PHE A 177 14.31 -7.64 15.06
N LEU A 178 13.39 -7.74 16.02
CA LEU A 178 13.46 -8.67 17.13
C LEU A 178 12.82 -10.01 16.72
N GLY A 179 13.66 -10.94 16.23
CA GLY A 179 13.22 -12.25 15.75
C GLY A 179 13.67 -13.41 16.64
N GLY A 180 13.68 -14.63 16.08
CA GLY A 180 13.99 -15.84 16.84
C GLY A 180 15.45 -15.94 17.30
N THR A 181 16.35 -15.20 16.65
CA THR A 181 17.77 -15.10 17.03
C THR A 181 18.09 -13.88 17.90
N GLY A 182 17.06 -13.17 18.39
CA GLY A 182 17.20 -11.88 19.06
C GLY A 182 17.14 -10.71 18.08
N LEU A 183 17.54 -9.54 18.59
CA LEU A 183 17.51 -8.29 17.84
C LEU A 183 18.61 -8.26 16.77
N THR A 184 18.22 -8.09 15.51
CA THR A 184 19.14 -8.10 14.36
C THR A 184 18.75 -7.04 13.33
N ILE A 185 19.67 -6.74 12.42
CA ILE A 185 19.40 -5.94 11.23
C ILE A 185 19.09 -6.90 10.07
N LEU A 186 17.94 -6.70 9.43
CA LEU A 186 17.60 -7.33 8.17
C LEU A 186 17.98 -6.40 7.03
N GLN A 187 18.75 -6.93 6.07
CA GLN A 187 19.15 -6.19 4.88
C GLN A 187 18.01 -6.14 3.86
N SER A 188 17.97 -5.12 2.99
CA SER A 188 17.09 -5.14 1.83
C SER A 188 17.38 -6.34 0.94
N LEU A 189 16.34 -7.05 0.48
CA LEU A 189 16.49 -8.33 -0.21
C LEU A 189 17.34 -8.22 -1.49
N TRP A 190 17.33 -7.06 -2.16
CA TRP A 190 18.14 -6.84 -3.36
C TRP A 190 19.64 -7.10 -3.13
N LYS A 191 20.16 -6.89 -1.90
CA LYS A 191 21.56 -7.17 -1.53
C LYS A 191 21.94 -8.63 -1.69
N SER A 192 20.97 -9.53 -1.63
CA SER A 192 21.19 -10.97 -1.84
C SER A 192 21.35 -11.34 -3.32
N TYR A 193 20.97 -10.45 -4.24
CA TYR A 193 21.07 -10.64 -5.69
C TYR A 193 22.17 -9.81 -6.35
N PHE A 194 22.53 -8.67 -5.74
CA PHE A 194 23.48 -7.71 -6.31
C PHE A 194 24.61 -7.40 -5.33
N GLY A 195 25.85 -7.41 -5.80
CA GLY A 195 27.03 -7.20 -4.95
C GLY A 195 27.14 -5.78 -4.37
N ASN A 196 26.57 -4.77 -5.05
CA ASN A 196 26.61 -3.36 -4.65
C ASN A 196 25.53 -2.54 -5.36
N ASP A 197 25.37 -1.28 -4.95
CA ASP A 197 24.43 -0.31 -5.51
C ASP A 197 24.53 -0.17 -7.03
N LEU A 198 25.74 -0.15 -7.59
CA LEU A 198 25.94 0.06 -9.03
C LEU A 198 25.53 -1.15 -9.87
N ALA A 199 25.68 -2.37 -9.32
CA ALA A 199 25.20 -3.59 -9.95
C ALA A 199 23.66 -3.63 -9.98
N ALA A 200 23.00 -3.20 -8.89
CA ALA A 200 21.55 -3.06 -8.84
C ALA A 200 21.04 -1.98 -9.81
N LEU A 201 21.68 -0.81 -9.82
CA LEU A 201 21.39 0.29 -10.74
C LEU A 201 21.53 -0.13 -12.21
N SER A 202 22.66 -0.76 -12.57
CA SER A 202 22.89 -1.22 -13.95
C SER A 202 21.84 -2.24 -14.38
N PHE A 203 21.59 -3.26 -13.54
CA PHE A 203 20.56 -4.25 -13.82
C PHE A 203 19.20 -3.59 -14.06
N PHE A 204 18.76 -2.70 -13.15
CA PHE A 204 17.47 -2.02 -13.29
C PHE A 204 17.40 -1.23 -14.59
N TYR A 205 18.39 -0.39 -14.90
CA TYR A 205 18.36 0.41 -16.14
C TYR A 205 18.22 -0.47 -17.39
N HIS A 206 18.97 -1.57 -17.47
CA HIS A 206 18.95 -2.47 -18.62
C HIS A 206 17.76 -3.44 -18.67
N ASP A 207 16.97 -3.51 -17.60
CA ASP A 207 15.78 -4.36 -17.50
C ASP A 207 14.50 -3.67 -17.98
N TYR A 208 14.57 -2.42 -18.47
CA TYR A 208 13.40 -1.61 -18.82
C TYR A 208 12.39 -2.33 -19.72
N ASP A 209 12.82 -2.96 -20.82
CA ASP A 209 11.92 -3.61 -21.76
C ASP A 209 11.15 -4.77 -21.10
N GLU A 210 11.82 -5.58 -20.28
CA GLU A 210 11.20 -6.70 -19.57
C GLU A 210 10.32 -6.21 -18.42
N SER A 211 10.80 -5.25 -17.62
CA SER A 211 10.03 -4.58 -16.56
C SER A 211 8.75 -3.93 -17.11
N ASN A 212 8.83 -3.26 -18.27
CA ASN A 212 7.70 -2.64 -18.94
C ASN A 212 6.69 -3.68 -19.45
N LYS A 213 7.18 -4.77 -20.04
CA LYS A 213 6.34 -5.89 -20.47
C LYS A 213 5.61 -6.53 -19.28
N LEU A 214 6.32 -6.90 -18.22
CA LEU A 214 5.73 -7.50 -17.02
C LEU A 214 4.69 -6.59 -16.36
N SER A 215 4.96 -5.29 -16.31
CA SER A 215 4.03 -4.30 -15.77
C SER A 215 2.79 -4.15 -16.66
N THR A 216 2.97 -4.14 -17.99
CA THR A 216 1.86 -4.06 -18.96
C THR A 216 0.98 -5.31 -18.90
N ASP A 217 1.59 -6.50 -18.76
CA ASP A 217 0.87 -7.76 -18.62
C ASP A 217 0.02 -7.77 -17.34
N LEU A 218 0.60 -7.31 -16.23
CA LEU A 218 -0.13 -7.19 -14.95
C LEU A 218 -1.24 -6.14 -15.02
N ASP A 219 -0.98 -4.95 -15.56
CA ASP A 219 -1.98 -3.89 -15.70
C ASP A 219 -3.14 -4.36 -16.61
N THR A 220 -2.84 -5.11 -17.68
CA THR A 220 -3.85 -5.73 -18.56
C THR A 220 -4.69 -6.76 -17.81
N GLN A 221 -4.05 -7.61 -17.01
CA GLN A 221 -4.73 -8.61 -16.19
C GLN A 221 -5.69 -7.95 -15.19
N ILE A 222 -5.19 -6.98 -14.40
CA ILE A 222 -5.98 -6.25 -13.40
C ILE A 222 -7.18 -5.57 -14.06
N SER A 223 -6.95 -4.86 -15.16
CA SER A 223 -8.00 -4.16 -15.89
C SER A 223 -9.07 -5.11 -16.44
N GLY A 224 -8.64 -6.21 -17.07
CA GLY A 224 -9.54 -7.22 -17.63
C GLY A 224 -10.40 -7.90 -16.57
N ASP A 225 -9.76 -8.39 -15.50
CA ASP A 225 -10.44 -9.09 -14.40
C ASP A 225 -11.41 -8.15 -13.67
N SER A 226 -11.02 -6.90 -13.43
CA SER A 226 -11.87 -5.90 -12.77
C SER A 226 -13.11 -5.56 -13.60
N LYS A 227 -12.94 -5.34 -14.91
CA LYS A 227 -14.07 -5.07 -15.81
C LYS A 227 -15.03 -6.24 -15.87
N ALA A 228 -14.51 -7.47 -15.89
CA ALA A 228 -15.32 -8.68 -15.86
C ALA A 228 -16.10 -8.82 -14.54
N ALA A 229 -15.50 -8.42 -13.41
CA ALA A 229 -16.12 -8.53 -12.09
C ALA A 229 -17.25 -7.50 -11.85
N ALA A 230 -16.99 -6.21 -12.14
CA ALA A 230 -17.92 -5.12 -11.82
C ALA A 230 -17.81 -3.89 -12.74
N GLY A 231 -17.33 -4.05 -13.97
CA GLY A 231 -17.32 -2.99 -14.99
C GLY A 231 -16.20 -1.95 -14.85
N ASP A 232 -16.25 -0.91 -15.69
CA ASP A 232 -15.17 0.08 -15.81
C ASP A 232 -14.94 0.89 -14.54
N ASN A 233 -16.00 1.19 -13.77
CA ASN A 233 -15.86 1.89 -12.49
C ASN A 233 -14.97 1.10 -11.53
N TYR A 234 -15.13 -0.23 -11.47
CA TYR A 234 -14.30 -1.06 -10.61
C TYR A 234 -12.85 -1.12 -11.09
N ALA A 235 -12.64 -1.17 -12.40
CA ALA A 235 -11.30 -1.17 -12.99
C ALA A 235 -10.52 0.11 -12.69
N ILE A 236 -11.18 1.28 -12.59
CA ILE A 236 -10.54 2.52 -12.17
C ILE A 236 -9.98 2.38 -10.75
N LEU A 237 -10.79 1.86 -9.82
CA LEU A 237 -10.43 1.73 -8.40
C LEU A 237 -9.25 0.78 -8.18
N THR A 238 -9.28 -0.40 -8.80
CA THR A 238 -8.19 -1.38 -8.68
C THR A 238 -6.89 -0.88 -9.33
N THR A 239 -6.98 -0.20 -10.47
CA THR A 239 -5.81 0.39 -11.15
C THR A 239 -5.11 1.44 -10.28
N LEU A 240 -5.87 2.31 -9.61
CA LEU A 240 -5.31 3.35 -8.74
C LEU A 240 -4.69 2.78 -7.46
N ALA A 241 -5.28 1.71 -6.90
CA ALA A 241 -4.86 1.13 -5.64
C ALA A 241 -3.55 0.33 -5.73
N ALA A 242 -3.23 -0.26 -6.89
CA ALA A 242 -2.19 -1.29 -6.98
C ALA A 242 -0.81 -0.83 -6.50
N ARG A 243 -0.30 0.26 -7.09
CA ARG A 243 1.02 0.81 -6.74
C ARG A 243 1.03 1.44 -5.35
N GLN A 244 -0.10 1.99 -4.90
CA GLN A 244 -0.23 2.53 -3.55
C GLN A 244 -0.08 1.44 -2.49
N ALA A 245 -0.72 0.29 -2.66
CA ALA A 245 -0.61 -0.82 -1.71
C ALA A 245 0.80 -1.41 -1.65
N PHE A 246 1.41 -1.67 -2.80
CA PHE A 246 2.79 -2.19 -2.85
C PHE A 246 3.84 -1.18 -2.38
N GLY A 247 3.59 0.13 -2.57
CA GLY A 247 4.49 1.21 -2.17
C GLY A 247 4.74 1.30 -0.65
N ALA A 248 3.89 0.69 0.17
CA ALA A 248 4.07 0.63 1.61
C ALA A 248 4.87 -0.60 2.09
N THR A 249 5.40 -1.41 1.17
CA THR A 249 6.03 -2.69 1.50
C THR A 249 7.50 -2.77 1.09
N GLN A 250 8.29 -3.53 1.83
CA GLN A 250 9.71 -3.77 1.52
C GLN A 250 10.08 -5.24 1.73
N LEU A 251 10.65 -5.87 0.70
CA LEU A 251 11.24 -7.20 0.79
C LEU A 251 12.63 -7.12 1.44
N VAL A 252 12.84 -7.92 2.47
CA VAL A 252 14.08 -7.90 3.28
C VAL A 252 14.57 -9.31 3.61
N GLY A 253 15.84 -9.45 3.99
CA GLY A 253 16.51 -10.71 4.30
C GLY A 253 17.45 -11.16 3.19
N THR A 254 17.61 -12.47 3.05
CA THR A 254 18.47 -13.12 2.05
C THR A 254 17.65 -14.08 1.19
N GLN A 255 18.23 -14.62 0.11
CA GLN A 255 17.56 -15.66 -0.70
C GLN A 255 17.22 -16.93 0.11
N ASP A 256 17.92 -17.18 1.22
CA ASP A 256 17.67 -18.33 2.10
C ASP A 256 16.49 -18.08 3.06
N LYS A 257 16.33 -16.83 3.53
CA LYS A 257 15.25 -16.42 4.44
C LYS A 257 14.92 -14.94 4.23
N TYR A 258 13.70 -14.68 3.78
CA TYR A 258 13.22 -13.33 3.49
C TYR A 258 11.82 -13.12 4.05
N PHE A 259 11.47 -11.84 4.21
CA PHE A 259 10.21 -11.36 4.74
C PHE A 259 9.69 -10.21 3.88
N LEU A 260 8.41 -9.89 4.04
CA LEU A 260 7.80 -8.68 3.51
C LEU A 260 7.34 -7.82 4.69
N PHE A 261 7.91 -6.64 4.86
CA PHE A 261 7.50 -5.69 5.91
C PHE A 261 6.61 -4.61 5.32
N LEU A 262 5.52 -4.27 6.02
CA LEU A 262 4.59 -3.21 5.68
C LEU A 262 4.73 -2.03 6.67
N LYS A 263 4.67 -0.80 6.15
CA LYS A 263 4.57 0.43 6.92
C LYS A 263 3.12 0.90 7.00
N GLU A 264 2.67 1.29 8.19
CA GLU A 264 1.41 2.02 8.35
C GLU A 264 1.58 3.50 7.96
N ILE A 265 1.36 3.80 6.69
CA ILE A 265 1.50 5.15 6.13
C ILE A 265 0.33 6.05 6.60
N SER A 266 0.64 7.32 6.89
CA SER A 266 -0.31 8.39 7.21
C SER A 266 -1.31 8.06 8.35
N SER A 267 -0.79 7.46 9.42
CA SER A 267 -1.51 7.24 10.68
C SER A 267 -0.57 7.50 11.86
N ASN A 268 -0.07 6.47 12.54
CA ASN A 268 0.95 6.60 13.60
C ASN A 268 2.37 6.17 13.16
N GLY A 269 2.50 5.56 11.97
CA GLY A 269 3.79 5.14 11.41
C GLY A 269 4.28 3.77 11.92
N ASN A 270 3.41 2.96 12.53
CA ASN A 270 3.78 1.66 13.08
C ASN A 270 4.31 0.68 12.01
N THR A 271 5.07 -0.30 12.47
CA THR A 271 5.68 -1.36 11.66
C THR A 271 4.83 -2.61 11.70
N GLN A 272 4.43 -3.15 10.56
CA GLN A 272 3.69 -4.41 10.45
C GLN A 272 2.37 -4.43 11.24
N THR A 273 1.60 -3.34 11.21
CA THR A 273 0.30 -3.29 11.88
C THR A 273 -0.68 -4.30 11.29
N ILE A 274 -1.24 -5.16 12.12
CA ILE A 274 -2.10 -6.28 11.70
C ILE A 274 -3.42 -5.74 11.12
N ASP A 275 -4.13 -4.83 11.79
CA ASP A 275 -5.36 -4.20 11.29
C ASP A 275 -5.18 -3.40 9.98
N VAL A 276 -3.95 -3.11 9.56
CA VAL A 276 -3.58 -2.55 8.25
C VAL A 276 -3.27 -3.64 7.22
N ILE A 277 -2.58 -4.72 7.62
CA ILE A 277 -2.31 -5.89 6.77
C ILE A 277 -3.63 -6.53 6.31
N TYR A 278 -4.67 -6.59 7.16
CA TYR A 278 -5.97 -7.15 6.79
C TYR A 278 -6.63 -6.50 5.58
N PRO A 279 -6.97 -5.21 5.64
CA PRO A 279 -7.62 -4.54 4.52
C PRO A 279 -6.68 -4.46 3.32
N ALA A 280 -5.36 -4.48 3.50
CA ALA A 280 -4.41 -4.54 2.39
C ALA A 280 -4.33 -5.93 1.73
N SER A 281 -4.64 -7.02 2.45
CA SER A 281 -4.40 -8.40 1.99
C SER A 281 -5.03 -8.81 0.64
N PRO A 282 -6.20 -8.31 0.20
CA PRO A 282 -6.80 -8.76 -1.06
C PRO A 282 -5.91 -8.58 -2.30
N ILE A 283 -5.19 -7.47 -2.43
CA ILE A 283 -4.28 -7.32 -3.58
C ILE A 283 -3.13 -8.33 -3.53
N PHE A 284 -2.63 -8.64 -2.34
CA PHE A 284 -1.55 -9.60 -2.17
C PHE A 284 -2.04 -11.01 -2.47
N TYR A 285 -3.24 -11.40 -2.01
CA TYR A 285 -3.85 -12.67 -2.42
C TYR A 285 -4.07 -12.77 -3.93
N TYR A 286 -4.55 -11.70 -4.57
CA TYR A 286 -4.77 -11.65 -6.01
C TYR A 286 -3.47 -11.81 -6.80
N THR A 287 -2.42 -11.10 -6.40
CA THR A 287 -1.16 -11.04 -7.15
C THR A 287 -0.23 -12.21 -6.84
N ASN A 288 -0.02 -12.51 -5.55
CA ASN A 288 0.78 -13.62 -5.07
C ASN A 288 0.48 -13.88 -3.57
N PRO A 289 -0.31 -14.93 -3.24
CA PRO A 289 -0.70 -15.20 -1.85
C PRO A 289 0.47 -15.51 -0.91
N ASP A 290 1.64 -15.90 -1.43
CA ASP A 290 2.85 -16.09 -0.60
C ASP A 290 3.27 -14.78 0.06
N LEU A 291 2.98 -13.61 -0.52
CA LEU A 291 3.30 -12.31 0.07
C LEU A 291 2.58 -12.09 1.41
N VAL A 292 1.35 -12.59 1.56
CA VAL A 292 0.62 -12.52 2.83
C VAL A 292 1.30 -13.37 3.89
N LYS A 293 1.75 -14.57 3.53
CA LYS A 293 2.56 -15.39 4.42
C LYS A 293 3.83 -14.65 4.86
N LEU A 294 4.57 -14.06 3.91
CA LEU A 294 5.80 -13.31 4.22
C LEU A 294 5.56 -12.09 5.11
N MET A 295 4.37 -11.48 5.09
CA MET A 295 3.98 -10.40 5.99
C MET A 295 3.64 -10.89 7.40
N LEU A 296 3.07 -12.08 7.54
CA LEU A 296 2.69 -12.64 8.84
C LEU A 296 3.84 -13.38 9.53
N ASP A 297 4.80 -13.92 8.78
CA ASP A 297 5.93 -14.67 9.32
C ASP A 297 6.73 -13.91 10.41
N PRO A 298 7.02 -12.59 10.28
CA PRO A 298 7.67 -11.82 11.35
C PRO A 298 6.91 -11.79 12.68
N HIS A 299 5.58 -11.74 12.63
CA HIS A 299 4.71 -11.75 13.82
C HIS A 299 4.76 -13.09 14.54
N PHE A 300 4.72 -14.19 13.79
CA PHE A 300 4.87 -15.52 14.37
C PHE A 300 6.26 -15.71 14.95
N GLU A 301 7.30 -15.28 14.24
CA GLU A 301 8.68 -15.41 14.71
C GLU A 301 8.92 -14.59 15.99
N ASN A 302 8.40 -13.38 16.11
CA ASN A 302 8.52 -12.60 17.34
C ASN A 302 7.79 -13.27 18.51
N GLN A 303 6.48 -13.52 18.36
CA GLN A 303 5.63 -13.98 19.46
C GLN A 303 5.94 -15.44 19.88
N GLU A 304 6.22 -16.34 18.94
CA GLU A 304 6.53 -17.75 19.25
C GLU A 304 7.88 -17.91 19.98
N ASN A 305 8.78 -16.93 19.88
CA ASN A 305 10.03 -16.88 20.64
C ASN A 305 9.89 -16.21 22.01
N GLY A 306 8.66 -15.89 22.43
CA GLY A 306 8.36 -15.41 23.78
C GLY A 306 8.72 -13.94 24.01
N HIS A 307 8.92 -13.17 22.94
CA HIS A 307 9.22 -11.74 23.02
C HIS A 307 7.99 -10.90 23.37
N TYR A 308 6.79 -11.45 23.28
CA TYR A 308 5.55 -10.76 23.63
C TYR A 308 4.85 -11.44 24.83
N PRO A 309 4.62 -10.72 25.95
CA PRO A 309 4.14 -11.34 27.19
C PRO A 309 2.64 -11.66 27.17
N ASN A 310 1.84 -10.92 26.40
CA ASN A 310 0.38 -11.06 26.37
C ASN A 310 -0.07 -12.35 25.68
N LYS A 311 -1.32 -12.76 25.92
CA LYS A 311 -1.88 -14.03 25.44
C LYS A 311 -2.73 -13.92 24.16
N TYR A 312 -2.79 -12.73 23.60
CA TYR A 312 -3.47 -12.38 22.36
C TYR A 312 -2.43 -12.00 21.30
N ALA A 313 -2.90 -11.70 20.08
CA ALA A 313 -2.07 -11.24 18.97
C ALA A 313 -1.53 -9.83 19.22
N GLU A 314 -0.25 -9.64 19.01
CA GLU A 314 0.40 -8.33 19.00
C GLU A 314 -0.15 -7.45 17.85
N HIS A 315 -0.44 -6.19 18.15
CA HIS A 315 -1.00 -5.23 17.18
C HIS A 315 -0.03 -4.89 16.04
N ASP A 316 1.22 -4.62 16.38
CA ASP A 316 2.28 -4.21 15.46
C ASP A 316 3.64 -4.68 15.99
N LEU A 317 4.66 -4.71 15.14
CA LEU A 317 6.02 -5.07 15.56
C LEU A 317 6.86 -3.87 15.98
N GLY A 318 6.31 -2.67 16.08
CA GLY A 318 7.00 -1.52 16.65
C GLY A 318 6.37 -0.19 16.27
N THR A 319 6.52 0.79 17.17
CA THR A 319 5.79 2.06 17.12
C THR A 319 6.19 2.99 15.98
N HIS A 320 7.33 2.75 15.32
CA HIS A 320 7.78 3.55 14.18
C HIS A 320 8.58 2.70 13.18
N TYR A 321 8.18 2.74 11.91
CA TYR A 321 8.92 2.13 10.81
C TYR A 321 10.33 2.74 10.68
N PRO A 322 11.37 1.93 10.40
CA PRO A 322 11.39 0.48 10.17
C PRO A 322 11.78 -0.36 11.41
N ASN A 323 11.49 0.11 12.63
CA ASN A 323 11.87 -0.61 13.84
C ASN A 323 10.80 -1.64 14.18
N ALA A 324 11.13 -2.91 13.92
CA ALA A 324 10.32 -4.08 14.23
C ALA A 324 10.81 -4.75 15.54
N THR A 325 10.89 -3.99 16.63
CA THR A 325 11.46 -4.44 17.92
C THR A 325 10.47 -5.18 18.82
N GLY A 326 9.21 -5.28 18.42
CA GLY A 326 8.09 -5.81 19.22
C GLY A 326 7.81 -5.00 20.49
N HIS A 327 6.94 -5.55 21.33
CA HIS A 327 6.49 -4.98 22.61
C HIS A 327 6.82 -5.93 23.77
N PRO A 328 8.11 -6.07 24.17
CA PRO A 328 8.51 -6.96 25.26
C PRO A 328 8.01 -6.54 26.64
N ASP A 329 7.55 -5.31 26.77
CA ASP A 329 6.84 -4.81 27.95
C ASP A 329 5.33 -5.12 27.93
N GLY A 330 4.80 -5.58 26.79
CA GLY A 330 3.39 -5.88 26.58
C GLY A 330 2.50 -4.66 26.40
N ASN A 331 3.07 -3.48 26.12
CA ASN A 331 2.34 -2.21 25.99
C ASN A 331 2.09 -1.81 24.52
N ASP A 332 1.67 -2.78 23.70
CA ASP A 332 1.14 -2.50 22.38
C ASP A 332 -0.27 -1.89 22.45
N GLU A 333 -0.80 -1.47 21.30
CA GLU A 333 -2.18 -1.00 21.23
C GLU A 333 -3.15 -2.15 21.55
N ALA A 334 -3.98 -1.97 22.57
CA ALA A 334 -4.79 -3.06 23.12
C ALA A 334 -6.02 -3.36 22.26
N MET A 335 -5.83 -4.13 21.17
CA MET A 335 -6.87 -4.55 20.21
C MET A 335 -7.06 -6.07 20.11
N PRO A 336 -7.15 -6.81 21.23
CA PRO A 336 -7.06 -8.27 21.23
C PRO A 336 -8.12 -8.98 20.37
N VAL A 337 -9.34 -8.43 20.30
CA VAL A 337 -10.43 -9.04 19.51
C VAL A 337 -10.20 -8.82 18.01
N GLU A 338 -9.81 -7.60 17.62
CA GLU A 338 -9.61 -7.24 16.21
C GLU A 338 -8.45 -8.04 15.61
N GLU A 339 -7.32 -8.13 16.32
CA GLU A 339 -6.11 -8.79 15.82
C GLU A 339 -6.21 -10.32 15.84
N CYS A 340 -6.75 -10.90 16.92
CA CYS A 340 -6.87 -12.36 17.00
C CYS A 340 -7.86 -12.92 15.97
N ALA A 341 -8.93 -12.17 15.65
CA ALA A 341 -9.93 -12.59 14.68
C ALA A 341 -9.37 -12.63 13.23
N MET A 342 -8.18 -12.07 13.01
CA MET A 342 -7.50 -12.11 11.72
C MET A 342 -6.53 -13.28 11.52
N GLY A 343 -6.41 -14.18 12.50
CA GLY A 343 -5.62 -15.40 12.36
C GLY A 343 -4.16 -15.30 12.81
N VAL A 344 -3.73 -14.20 13.45
CA VAL A 344 -2.47 -14.17 14.20
C VAL A 344 -2.70 -14.84 15.56
N VAL A 345 -2.88 -16.16 15.58
CA VAL A 345 -3.03 -16.92 16.83
C VAL A 345 -1.75 -17.72 17.06
N PRO A 346 -0.95 -17.42 18.08
CA PRO A 346 0.23 -18.22 18.42
C PRO A 346 -0.18 -19.67 18.65
N ARG A 347 0.55 -20.63 18.07
CA ARG A 347 0.26 -22.08 18.13
C ARG A 347 0.05 -22.65 19.55
N ASN A 348 0.46 -21.94 20.59
CA ASN A 348 0.47 -22.39 21.99
C ASN A 348 -0.48 -21.64 22.94
N ARG A 349 -1.40 -20.77 22.48
CA ARG A 349 -2.23 -19.97 23.42
C ARG A 349 -3.74 -19.97 23.07
N GLN A 350 -4.55 -20.28 24.09
CA GLN A 350 -5.93 -20.79 23.98
C GLN A 350 -7.00 -19.80 24.49
N ARG A 351 -6.72 -18.48 24.54
CA ARG A 351 -7.66 -17.49 25.12
C ARG A 351 -7.76 -16.22 24.28
N CYS A 352 -8.38 -16.35 23.12
CA CYS A 352 -8.95 -15.23 22.37
C CYS A 352 -10.47 -15.28 22.53
N SER A 353 -10.96 -15.07 23.75
CA SER A 353 -12.41 -14.99 24.04
C SER A 353 -12.72 -13.79 24.92
N LEU A 354 -13.81 -13.10 24.55
CA LEU A 354 -14.36 -11.85 25.09
C LEU A 354 -14.14 -11.68 26.61
N PRO A 355 -13.30 -10.71 27.00
CA PRO A 355 -13.87 -9.48 27.52
C PRO A 355 -13.15 -8.20 27.02
N SER A 356 -13.96 -7.17 26.75
CA SER A 356 -13.64 -5.81 26.28
C SER A 356 -13.19 -5.68 24.81
N ASN A 357 -14.09 -5.13 24.01
CA ASN A 357 -13.89 -4.77 22.60
C ASN A 357 -13.17 -3.42 22.53
N SER A 358 -11.95 -3.38 21.98
CA SER A 358 -11.30 -2.15 21.55
C SER A 358 -11.34 -2.08 20.00
N PRO A 359 -11.83 -0.99 19.40
CA PRO A 359 -11.87 -0.76 17.95
C PRO A 359 -10.52 -0.30 17.38
N PRO A 360 -10.40 -0.23 16.04
CA PRO A 360 -9.29 0.44 15.35
C PRO A 360 -9.14 1.92 15.74
N THR A 361 -7.92 2.44 15.57
CA THR A 361 -7.45 3.82 15.82
C THR A 361 -8.36 4.96 15.30
N THR A 362 -9.29 4.64 14.40
CA THR A 362 -10.25 5.56 13.77
C THR A 362 -11.60 5.67 14.49
N SER A 363 -11.80 4.95 15.59
CA SER A 363 -13.10 4.82 16.24
C SER A 363 -12.95 4.85 17.77
N PRO A 364 -13.78 5.61 18.52
CA PRO A 364 -13.70 5.60 19.98
C PRO A 364 -14.10 4.23 20.54
N ALA A 365 -13.42 3.81 21.62
CA ALA A 365 -13.65 2.54 22.31
C ALA A 365 -15.13 2.30 22.61
N LEU A 366 -15.72 1.28 21.97
CA LEU A 366 -17.13 0.94 22.10
C LEU A 366 -17.29 -0.56 22.37
N ALA A 367 -17.83 -0.90 23.54
CA ALA A 367 -18.17 -2.28 23.87
C ALA A 367 -19.34 -2.79 23.00
N ASN A 368 -19.40 -4.10 22.75
CA ASN A 368 -20.51 -4.76 22.05
C ASN A 368 -20.75 -4.31 20.60
N GLN A 369 -19.68 -3.94 19.89
CA GLN A 369 -19.74 -3.65 18.46
C GLN A 369 -20.15 -4.86 17.63
N THR A 370 -21.24 -4.72 16.87
CA THR A 370 -21.85 -5.79 16.07
C THR A 370 -20.93 -6.30 14.98
N ASN A 371 -20.30 -5.39 14.22
CA ASN A 371 -19.43 -5.77 13.09
C ASN A 371 -18.09 -6.37 13.55
N LEU A 372 -17.55 -5.92 14.68
CA LEU A 372 -16.36 -6.52 15.30
C LEU A 372 -16.65 -7.93 15.82
N ALA A 373 -17.77 -8.12 16.52
CA ALA A 373 -18.17 -9.43 17.00
C ALA A 373 -18.41 -10.42 15.84
N LEU A 374 -18.92 -9.94 14.70
CA LEU A 374 -19.05 -10.76 13.49
C LEU A 374 -17.69 -11.29 13.01
N LYS A 375 -16.65 -10.43 13.00
CA LYS A 375 -15.27 -10.80 12.64
C LYS A 375 -14.75 -11.92 13.54
N GLU A 376 -14.91 -11.79 14.86
CA GLU A 376 -14.51 -12.80 15.84
C GLU A 376 -15.22 -14.14 15.61
N ILE A 377 -16.52 -14.11 15.38
CA ILE A 377 -17.33 -15.32 15.16
C ILE A 377 -16.88 -16.07 13.89
N ILE A 378 -16.56 -15.33 12.82
CA ILE A 378 -16.00 -15.91 11.60
C ILE A 378 -14.58 -16.44 11.84
N GLY A 379 -13.76 -15.70 12.61
CA GLY A 379 -12.42 -16.15 13.02
C GLY A 379 -12.44 -17.47 13.80
N LEU A 380 -13.42 -17.67 14.70
CA LEU A 380 -13.63 -18.95 15.38
C LEU A 380 -13.96 -20.08 14.38
N ALA A 381 -14.82 -19.83 13.39
CA ALA A 381 -15.09 -20.83 12.37
C ALA A 381 -13.84 -21.17 11.54
N ALA A 382 -13.03 -20.16 11.20
CA ALA A 382 -11.75 -20.36 10.52
C ALA A 382 -10.76 -21.19 11.36
N MET A 383 -10.65 -20.92 12.68
CA MET A 383 -9.85 -21.74 13.60
C MET A 383 -10.36 -23.18 13.68
N GLY A 384 -11.69 -23.37 13.64
CA GLY A 384 -12.30 -24.70 13.58
C GLY A 384 -11.85 -25.48 12.35
N GLU A 385 -11.80 -24.82 11.19
CA GLU A 385 -11.36 -25.42 9.92
C GLU A 385 -9.85 -25.68 9.91
N MET A 386 -9.04 -24.73 10.38
CA MET A 386 -7.59 -24.94 10.50
C MET A 386 -7.26 -26.11 11.43
N SER A 387 -7.94 -26.21 12.58
CA SER A 387 -7.79 -27.33 13.52
C SER A 387 -8.12 -28.66 12.85
N ARG A 388 -9.17 -28.69 12.03
CA ARG A 388 -9.55 -29.86 11.23
C ARG A 388 -8.45 -30.26 10.26
N LEU A 389 -7.87 -29.28 9.55
CA LEU A 389 -6.82 -29.50 8.55
C LEU A 389 -5.53 -30.08 9.16
N VAL A 390 -5.20 -29.71 10.40
CA VAL A 390 -4.03 -30.25 11.11
C VAL A 390 -4.33 -31.51 11.95
N GLY A 391 -5.57 -32.02 11.92
CA GLY A 391 -5.98 -33.24 12.60
C GLY A 391 -6.35 -33.09 14.08
N ASP A 392 -6.49 -31.87 14.61
CA ASP A 392 -6.99 -31.61 15.96
C ASP A 392 -8.53 -31.50 15.96
N THR A 393 -9.18 -32.66 16.00
CA THR A 393 -10.65 -32.76 15.95
C THR A 393 -11.32 -32.15 17.17
N ASN A 394 -10.71 -32.21 18.36
CA ASN A 394 -11.30 -31.66 19.59
C ASN A 394 -11.39 -30.13 19.53
N SER A 395 -10.30 -29.47 19.12
CA SER A 395 -10.30 -28.03 18.91
C SER A 395 -11.23 -27.64 17.77
N SER A 396 -11.28 -28.43 16.68
CA SER A 396 -12.19 -28.19 15.57
C SER A 396 -13.66 -28.18 16.01
N ASP A 397 -14.10 -29.20 16.75
CA ASP A 397 -15.47 -29.31 17.26
C ASP A 397 -15.80 -28.17 18.22
N TYR A 398 -14.86 -27.82 19.11
CA TYR A 398 -15.02 -26.73 20.07
C TYR A 398 -15.24 -25.39 19.37
N TYR A 399 -14.34 -25.00 18.46
CA TYR A 399 -14.43 -23.71 17.78
C TYR A 399 -15.64 -23.65 16.84
N THR A 400 -15.92 -24.71 16.09
CA THR A 400 -17.07 -24.78 15.17
C THR A 400 -18.40 -24.67 15.91
N SER A 401 -18.56 -25.38 17.04
CA SER A 401 -19.79 -25.31 17.83
C SER A 401 -19.97 -23.95 18.51
N THR A 402 -18.87 -23.37 19.01
CA THR A 402 -18.87 -22.02 19.61
C THR A 402 -19.26 -20.95 18.59
N ALA A 403 -18.69 -20.99 17.38
CA ALA A 403 -19.01 -20.05 16.30
C ALA A 403 -20.50 -20.09 15.94
N LYS A 404 -21.10 -21.30 15.84
CA LYS A 404 -22.54 -21.48 15.55
C LYS A 404 -23.45 -20.94 16.65
N ASP A 405 -23.10 -21.19 17.92
CA ASP A 405 -23.84 -20.64 19.06
C ASP A 405 -23.77 -19.11 19.07
N TYR A 406 -22.57 -18.55 18.87
CA TYR A 406 -22.38 -17.10 18.87
C TYR A 406 -23.05 -16.43 17.67
N MET A 407 -23.05 -17.05 16.49
CA MET A 407 -23.81 -16.56 15.33
C MET A 407 -25.32 -16.48 15.61
N THR A 408 -25.87 -17.45 16.33
CA THR A 408 -27.29 -17.45 16.73
C THR A 408 -27.60 -16.28 17.67
N LYS A 409 -26.71 -16.02 18.64
CA LYS A 409 -26.82 -14.87 19.56
C LYS A 409 -26.64 -13.54 18.84
N TRP A 410 -25.65 -13.44 17.96
CA TRP A 410 -25.35 -12.27 17.15
C TRP A 410 -26.57 -11.83 16.32
N GLN A 411 -27.26 -12.77 15.66
CA GLN A 411 -28.49 -12.46 14.91
C GLN A 411 -29.64 -11.94 15.78
N THR A 412 -29.63 -12.22 17.08
CA THR A 412 -30.66 -11.75 18.03
C THR A 412 -30.31 -10.37 18.57
N LEU A 413 -29.04 -10.14 18.90
CA LEU A 413 -28.57 -8.93 19.58
C LEU A 413 -28.16 -7.82 18.61
N GLY A 414 -27.62 -8.19 17.45
CA GLY A 414 -27.00 -7.29 16.48
C GLY A 414 -27.91 -6.85 15.34
N ILE A 415 -29.09 -7.46 15.16
CA ILE A 415 -30.00 -7.12 14.05
C ILE A 415 -31.23 -6.39 14.57
N ASN A 416 -31.47 -5.19 14.05
CA ASN A 416 -32.74 -4.49 14.26
C ASN A 416 -33.81 -5.03 13.30
N LYS A 417 -34.50 -6.09 13.73
CA LYS A 417 -35.61 -6.71 12.99
C LYS A 417 -36.88 -5.86 12.92
N SER A 418 -36.97 -4.82 13.75
CA SER A 418 -38.13 -3.92 13.81
C SER A 418 -38.03 -2.73 12.85
N ALA A 419 -36.84 -2.45 12.31
CA ALA A 419 -36.65 -1.47 11.26
C ALA A 419 -37.24 -1.95 9.92
N ASN A 420 -37.50 -1.02 9.01
CA ASN A 420 -37.97 -1.31 7.66
C ASN A 420 -37.16 -0.50 6.61
N PRO A 421 -36.23 -1.14 5.87
CA PRO A 421 -35.88 -2.55 5.96
C PRO A 421 -35.12 -2.88 7.26
N PRO A 422 -35.13 -4.15 7.72
CA PRO A 422 -34.25 -4.61 8.79
C PRO A 422 -32.77 -4.39 8.45
N HIS A 423 -31.93 -4.18 9.45
CA HIS A 423 -30.48 -3.98 9.26
C HIS A 423 -29.67 -4.36 10.50
N ALA A 424 -28.36 -4.52 10.33
CA ALA A 424 -27.45 -4.64 11.46
C ALA A 424 -27.31 -3.30 12.21
N THR A 425 -27.20 -3.37 13.53
CA THR A 425 -26.94 -2.24 14.43
C THR A 425 -25.44 -2.01 14.56
N LEU A 426 -24.99 -0.81 14.93
CA LEU A 426 -23.57 -0.58 15.27
C LEU A 426 -23.22 -1.29 16.58
N THR A 427 -24.11 -1.20 17.57
CA THR A 427 -23.93 -1.74 18.92
C THR A 427 -25.09 -2.66 19.26
N TYR A 428 -24.80 -3.81 19.86
CA TYR A 428 -25.85 -4.74 20.29
C TYR A 428 -26.94 -4.07 21.12
N ASN A 429 -28.19 -4.45 20.82
CA ASN A 429 -29.41 -3.98 21.46
C ASN A 429 -29.69 -2.47 21.34
N ASP A 430 -28.95 -1.73 20.50
CA ASP A 430 -29.26 -0.34 20.20
C ASP A 430 -29.90 -0.21 18.82
N ALA A 431 -31.24 -0.29 18.81
CA ALA A 431 -32.06 -0.19 17.61
C ALA A 431 -32.00 1.19 16.92
N SER A 432 -31.42 2.22 17.57
CA SER A 432 -31.23 3.55 16.96
C SER A 432 -29.99 3.64 16.08
N THR A 433 -29.14 2.60 16.09
CA THR A 433 -27.85 2.61 15.41
C THR A 433 -27.83 1.73 14.15
N HIS A 434 -26.91 2.02 13.24
CA HIS A 434 -26.62 1.21 12.05
C HIS A 434 -25.18 1.40 11.60
N GLY A 435 -24.72 0.58 10.66
CA GLY A 435 -23.43 0.75 10.00
C GLY A 435 -23.20 -0.24 8.87
N LEU A 436 -22.09 -0.04 8.16
CA LEU A 436 -21.54 -0.99 7.20
C LEU A 436 -21.15 -2.29 7.91
N LEU A 437 -21.58 -3.42 7.35
CA LEU A 437 -21.24 -4.74 7.87
C LEU A 437 -20.12 -5.36 7.02
N TYR A 438 -18.99 -4.68 6.94
CA TYR A 438 -17.89 -5.04 6.04
C TYR A 438 -17.20 -6.36 6.43
N ASN A 439 -17.25 -6.79 7.69
CA ASN A 439 -16.66 -8.08 8.10
C ASN A 439 -17.47 -9.29 7.60
N LEU A 440 -18.66 -9.08 7.04
CA LEU A 440 -19.41 -10.10 6.32
C LEU A 440 -18.62 -10.66 5.13
N TYR A 441 -17.75 -9.85 4.53
CA TYR A 441 -16.82 -10.25 3.50
C TYR A 441 -15.98 -11.48 3.88
N ASN A 442 -15.59 -11.61 5.15
CA ASN A 442 -14.72 -12.70 5.59
C ASN A 442 -15.39 -14.08 5.52
N ASP A 443 -16.72 -14.14 5.75
CA ASP A 443 -17.46 -15.40 5.67
C ASP A 443 -17.49 -15.91 4.23
N ALA A 444 -17.63 -15.00 3.26
CA ALA A 444 -17.54 -15.29 1.84
C ALA A 444 -16.11 -15.64 1.40
N LEU A 445 -15.11 -14.84 1.79
CA LEU A 445 -13.71 -15.06 1.43
C LEU A 445 -13.21 -16.43 1.90
N LEU A 446 -13.51 -16.80 3.15
CA LEU A 446 -13.07 -18.06 3.75
C LEU A 446 -14.01 -19.24 3.48
N SER A 447 -15.16 -19.00 2.81
CA SER A 447 -16.19 -20.01 2.58
C SER A 447 -16.64 -20.71 3.87
N THR A 448 -16.77 -19.99 4.97
CA THR A 448 -17.18 -20.58 6.26
C THR A 448 -18.64 -21.00 6.29
N HIS A 449 -19.47 -20.38 5.43
CA HIS A 449 -20.92 -20.61 5.34
C HIS A 449 -21.62 -20.55 6.71
N LEU A 450 -21.11 -19.68 7.59
CA LEU A 450 -21.58 -19.52 8.95
C LEU A 450 -22.71 -18.50 9.02
N VAL A 451 -22.61 -17.42 8.24
CA VAL A 451 -23.60 -16.35 8.22
C VAL A 451 -24.75 -16.74 7.28
N PRO A 452 -26.02 -16.70 7.72
CA PRO A 452 -27.14 -17.02 6.83
C PRO A 452 -27.30 -16.01 5.69
N ASP A 453 -27.62 -16.48 4.49
CA ASP A 453 -27.89 -15.66 3.29
C ASP A 453 -28.85 -14.49 3.54
N SER A 454 -29.85 -14.67 4.41
CA SER A 454 -30.79 -13.61 4.79
C SER A 454 -30.12 -12.35 5.37
N VAL A 455 -28.94 -12.47 5.98
CA VAL A 455 -28.17 -11.33 6.50
C VAL A 455 -27.52 -10.54 5.36
N TYR A 456 -27.00 -11.23 4.34
CA TYR A 456 -26.45 -10.62 3.13
C TYR A 456 -27.53 -9.85 2.35
N THR A 457 -28.68 -10.49 2.09
CA THR A 457 -29.82 -9.86 1.42
C THR A 457 -30.36 -8.67 2.23
N MET A 458 -30.43 -8.81 3.56
CA MET A 458 -30.87 -7.73 4.46
C MET A 458 -29.99 -6.49 4.35
N GLN A 459 -28.66 -6.64 4.50
CA GLN A 459 -27.74 -5.51 4.40
C GLN A 459 -27.72 -4.92 2.99
N SER A 460 -27.79 -5.75 1.96
CA SER A 460 -27.89 -5.29 0.57
C SER A 460 -29.13 -4.41 0.35
N THR A 461 -30.26 -4.77 0.97
CA THR A 461 -31.50 -3.98 0.89
C THR A 461 -31.41 -2.69 1.68
N PHE A 462 -30.65 -2.67 2.78
CA PHE A 462 -30.53 -1.52 3.66
C PHE A 462 -29.65 -0.40 3.09
N TYR A 463 -28.48 -0.73 2.51
CA TYR A 463 -27.51 0.29 2.06
C TYR A 463 -28.09 1.37 1.12
N PRO A 464 -28.91 1.05 0.10
CA PRO A 464 -29.53 2.05 -0.77
C PRO A 464 -30.42 3.06 -0.03
N THR A 465 -30.93 2.73 1.15
CA THR A 465 -31.84 3.60 1.92
C THR A 465 -31.12 4.70 2.68
N ILE A 466 -29.81 4.54 2.93
CA ILE A 466 -28.99 5.48 3.69
C ILE A 466 -27.82 6.06 2.88
N LYS A 467 -27.63 5.64 1.62
CA LYS A 467 -26.57 6.18 0.78
C LYS A 467 -26.68 7.69 0.59
N GLN A 468 -25.54 8.34 0.45
CA GLN A 468 -25.41 9.75 0.14
C GLN A 468 -24.87 9.93 -1.27
N GLN A 469 -24.12 11.01 -1.53
CA GLN A 469 -23.68 11.39 -2.88
C GLN A 469 -22.51 10.55 -3.38
N TYR A 470 -21.62 10.14 -2.47
CA TYR A 470 -20.33 9.52 -2.76
C TYR A 470 -20.10 8.19 -2.02
N GLY A 471 -21.14 7.64 -1.39
CA GLY A 471 -21.05 6.36 -0.69
C GLY A 471 -22.10 6.23 0.41
N VAL A 472 -21.89 5.26 1.28
CA VAL A 472 -22.75 4.95 2.43
C VAL A 472 -21.99 5.30 3.71
N PRO A 473 -22.57 6.13 4.61
CA PRO A 473 -21.91 6.43 5.89
C PRO A 473 -21.54 5.16 6.65
N LEU A 474 -20.32 5.15 7.18
CA LEU A 474 -19.73 4.01 7.89
C LEU A 474 -20.65 3.51 9.01
N ASP A 475 -21.11 4.41 9.86
CA ASP A 475 -22.05 4.13 10.93
C ASP A 475 -22.65 5.40 11.54
N THR A 476 -23.55 5.24 12.51
CA THR A 476 -24.28 6.35 13.14
C THR A 476 -23.45 7.28 14.03
N ARG A 477 -22.16 7.00 14.32
CA ARG A 477 -21.30 7.89 15.12
C ARG A 477 -20.94 9.15 14.36
N ASN A 478 -20.79 9.04 13.05
CA ASN A 478 -20.60 10.19 12.16
C ASN A 478 -21.45 9.99 10.91
N PRO A 479 -22.41 10.89 10.62
CA PRO A 479 -23.35 10.71 9.53
C PRO A 479 -22.73 10.91 8.13
N PHE A 480 -21.45 11.27 8.03
CA PHE A 480 -20.80 11.59 6.76
C PHE A 480 -19.60 10.70 6.46
N TYR A 481 -18.83 10.28 7.47
CA TYR A 481 -17.59 9.53 7.21
C TYR A 481 -17.86 8.15 6.60
N THR A 482 -17.05 7.76 5.64
CA THR A 482 -16.97 6.39 5.13
C THR A 482 -15.53 5.95 4.94
N LYS A 483 -15.36 4.65 4.74
CA LYS A 483 -14.10 4.03 4.34
C LYS A 483 -14.24 3.32 3.00
N GLY A 484 -13.50 3.76 1.99
CA GLY A 484 -13.61 3.23 0.62
C GLY A 484 -13.29 1.74 0.53
N ASP A 485 -12.23 1.28 1.20
CA ASP A 485 -11.84 -0.14 1.29
C ASP A 485 -12.95 -1.00 1.91
N TRP A 486 -13.59 -0.50 2.97
CA TRP A 486 -14.71 -1.21 3.63
C TRP A 486 -16.01 -1.18 2.84
N GLU A 487 -16.27 -0.12 2.06
CA GLU A 487 -17.37 -0.11 1.09
C GLU A 487 -17.16 -1.17 0.01
N VAL A 488 -15.93 -1.36 -0.47
CA VAL A 488 -15.62 -2.43 -1.44
C VAL A 488 -15.79 -3.82 -0.82
N PHE A 489 -15.47 -4.01 0.46
CA PHE A 489 -15.78 -5.26 1.17
C PHE A 489 -17.29 -5.52 1.23
N CYS A 490 -18.08 -4.48 1.51
CA CYS A 490 -19.54 -4.59 1.44
C CYS A 490 -20.02 -4.91 0.03
N ALA A 491 -19.48 -4.22 -1.00
CA ALA A 491 -19.83 -4.43 -2.39
C ALA A 491 -19.52 -5.86 -2.87
N ALA A 492 -18.43 -6.45 -2.39
CA ALA A 492 -17.99 -7.80 -2.75
C ALA A 492 -19.04 -8.88 -2.45
N VAL A 493 -19.82 -8.69 -1.39
CA VAL A 493 -20.81 -9.66 -0.91
C VAL A 493 -22.26 -9.20 -1.01
N ALA A 494 -22.48 -8.01 -1.58
CA ALA A 494 -23.82 -7.46 -1.77
C ALA A 494 -24.48 -7.97 -3.06
N SER A 495 -25.80 -7.81 -3.17
CA SER A 495 -26.52 -8.03 -4.43
C SER A 495 -25.94 -7.18 -5.56
N SER A 496 -26.06 -7.63 -6.82
CA SER A 496 -25.40 -6.98 -7.96
C SER A 496 -25.76 -5.50 -8.09
N SER A 497 -27.02 -5.13 -7.89
CA SER A 497 -27.44 -3.72 -7.93
C SER A 497 -26.82 -2.87 -6.82
N THR A 498 -26.63 -3.46 -5.64
CA THR A 498 -26.03 -2.77 -4.49
C THR A 498 -24.52 -2.65 -4.64
N ARG A 499 -23.86 -3.70 -5.14
CA ARG A 499 -22.46 -3.67 -5.53
C ARG A 499 -22.20 -2.56 -6.54
N ASP A 500 -22.96 -2.52 -7.64
CA ASP A 500 -22.75 -1.55 -8.71
C ASP A 500 -22.98 -0.11 -8.22
N MET A 501 -23.91 0.08 -7.28
CA MET A 501 -24.11 1.35 -6.59
C MET A 501 -22.90 1.76 -5.74
N LEU A 502 -22.42 0.92 -4.82
CA LEU A 502 -21.27 1.22 -3.96
C LEU A 502 -20.01 1.52 -4.79
N ILE A 503 -19.70 0.67 -5.76
CA ILE A 503 -18.56 0.86 -6.67
C ILE A 503 -18.73 2.13 -7.51
N GLY A 504 -19.95 2.41 -7.99
CA GLY A 504 -20.25 3.60 -8.77
C GLY A 504 -20.10 4.90 -7.98
N ASP A 505 -20.57 4.92 -6.73
CA ASP A 505 -20.49 6.09 -5.86
C ASP A 505 -19.02 6.40 -5.49
N LEU A 506 -18.22 5.37 -5.19
CA LEU A 506 -16.77 5.51 -4.93
C LEU A 506 -16.00 5.96 -6.19
N ALA A 507 -16.28 5.37 -7.36
CA ALA A 507 -15.66 5.78 -8.62
C ALA A 507 -16.03 7.23 -9.00
N LYS A 508 -17.27 7.64 -8.72
CA LYS A 508 -17.72 9.02 -8.89
C LYS A 508 -16.93 9.97 -7.99
N TRP A 509 -16.71 9.62 -6.72
CA TRP A 509 -15.88 10.43 -5.83
C TRP A 509 -14.47 10.62 -6.37
N VAL A 510 -13.82 9.53 -6.81
CA VAL A 510 -12.49 9.59 -7.43
C VAL A 510 -12.48 10.48 -8.68
N GLY A 511 -13.54 10.44 -9.49
CA GLY A 511 -13.65 11.25 -10.71
C GLY A 511 -13.97 12.74 -10.47
N GLU A 512 -14.52 13.09 -9.31
CA GLU A 512 -14.98 14.45 -8.99
C GLU A 512 -14.15 15.15 -7.89
N THR A 513 -13.30 14.41 -7.16
CA THR A 513 -12.49 14.98 -6.07
C THR A 513 -11.56 16.09 -6.57
N SER A 514 -11.45 17.15 -5.78
CA SER A 514 -10.53 18.27 -6.03
C SER A 514 -9.18 18.10 -5.33
N SER A 515 -9.00 17.03 -4.55
CA SER A 515 -7.76 16.75 -3.86
C SER A 515 -6.68 16.31 -4.85
N SER A 516 -5.48 16.87 -4.69
CA SER A 516 -4.26 16.41 -5.38
C SER A 516 -3.48 15.38 -4.56
N GLU A 517 -3.98 15.00 -3.38
CA GLU A 517 -3.34 14.00 -2.52
C GLU A 517 -3.53 12.58 -3.08
N PRO A 518 -2.68 11.62 -2.68
CA PRO A 518 -2.88 10.21 -2.99
C PRO A 518 -4.27 9.68 -2.62
N PHE A 519 -4.71 8.62 -3.29
CA PHE A 519 -6.05 8.05 -3.16
C PHE A 519 -6.35 7.67 -1.70
N SER A 520 -7.27 8.42 -1.10
CA SER A 520 -7.61 8.29 0.32
C SER A 520 -8.61 7.16 0.54
N ASP A 521 -8.48 6.49 1.69
CA ASP A 521 -9.46 5.51 2.18
C ASP A 521 -10.58 6.16 3.00
N LEU A 522 -10.45 7.41 3.46
CA LEU A 522 -11.43 8.06 4.36
C LEU A 522 -11.90 9.41 3.82
N TYR A 523 -13.21 9.54 3.60
CA TYR A 523 -13.81 10.76 3.07
C TYR A 523 -15.27 10.94 3.54
N GLU A 524 -15.82 12.13 3.33
CA GLU A 524 -17.20 12.45 3.62
C GLU A 524 -18.13 12.08 2.45
N THR A 525 -19.14 11.26 2.71
CA THR A 525 -20.09 10.72 1.71
C THR A 525 -21.07 11.76 1.14
N ASN A 526 -21.32 12.87 1.83
CA ASN A 526 -22.15 13.98 1.34
C ASN A 526 -21.37 14.96 0.45
N SER A 527 -20.10 15.23 0.77
CA SER A 527 -19.33 16.32 0.19
C SER A 527 -18.16 15.86 -0.69
N GLY A 528 -17.67 14.64 -0.48
CA GLY A 528 -16.47 14.10 -1.12
C GLY A 528 -15.17 14.67 -0.54
N VAL A 529 -15.24 15.49 0.50
CA VAL A 529 -14.08 16.11 1.13
C VAL A 529 -13.34 15.07 1.96
N GLN A 530 -12.01 15.05 1.85
CA GLN A 530 -11.17 14.28 2.76
C GLN A 530 -11.32 14.84 4.17
N THR A 531 -11.48 13.95 5.16
CA THR A 531 -11.88 14.33 6.51
C THR A 531 -10.93 15.36 7.13
N PRO A 532 -11.40 16.57 7.49
CA PRO A 532 -10.54 17.60 8.06
C PRO A 532 -9.82 17.13 9.33
N GLY A 533 -8.49 17.26 9.35
CA GLY A 533 -7.65 16.85 10.49
C GLY A 533 -7.28 15.37 10.51
N ILE A 534 -7.71 14.57 9.52
CA ILE A 534 -7.29 13.18 9.34
C ILE A 534 -6.63 13.06 7.97
N ASP A 535 -5.31 12.90 7.93
CA ASP A 535 -4.51 12.94 6.70
C ASP A 535 -4.35 11.54 6.08
N PHE A 536 -5.44 10.79 5.93
CA PHE A 536 -5.38 9.42 5.43
C PHE A 536 -5.10 9.39 3.93
N LYS A 537 -3.82 9.35 3.58
CA LYS A 537 -3.33 9.30 2.21
C LYS A 537 -2.27 8.24 2.02
N ALA A 538 -2.18 7.70 0.80
CA ALA A 538 -1.18 6.70 0.41
C ALA A 538 -1.18 5.43 1.28
N ARG A 539 -2.26 5.16 2.01
CA ARG A 539 -2.34 4.02 2.94
C ARG A 539 -2.41 2.70 2.16
N PRO A 540 -1.75 1.63 2.65
CA PRO A 540 -1.78 0.33 1.98
C PRO A 540 -3.13 -0.37 2.03
N VAL A 541 -4.02 0.04 2.93
CA VAL A 541 -5.39 -0.50 3.07
C VAL A 541 -6.20 -0.43 1.77
N MET A 542 -5.80 0.43 0.83
CA MET A 542 -6.39 0.47 -0.51
C MET A 542 -6.18 -0.82 -1.32
N GLY A 543 -5.29 -1.73 -0.89
CA GLY A 543 -5.28 -3.10 -1.38
C GLY A 543 -6.65 -3.80 -1.29
N GLY A 544 -7.53 -3.33 -0.39
CA GLY A 544 -8.91 -3.79 -0.24
C GLY A 544 -9.79 -3.56 -1.46
N MET A 545 -9.39 -2.67 -2.38
CA MET A 545 -10.05 -2.50 -3.68
C MET A 545 -10.11 -3.81 -4.47
N PHE A 546 -9.23 -4.78 -4.21
CA PHE A 546 -9.19 -6.07 -4.91
C PHE A 546 -10.15 -7.12 -4.34
N ALA A 547 -11.00 -6.79 -3.36
CA ALA A 547 -11.83 -7.76 -2.65
C ALA A 547 -12.73 -8.62 -3.56
N LEU A 548 -13.33 -8.06 -4.61
CA LEU A 548 -14.19 -8.83 -5.53
C LEU A 548 -13.39 -9.87 -6.33
N LEU A 549 -12.10 -9.63 -6.55
CA LEU A 549 -11.23 -10.47 -7.40
C LEU A 549 -10.66 -11.69 -6.68
N VAL A 550 -10.76 -11.75 -5.35
CA VAL A 550 -10.18 -12.83 -4.54
C VAL A 550 -11.22 -13.73 -3.89
N LEU A 551 -12.51 -13.47 -4.12
CA LEU A 551 -13.56 -14.36 -3.66
C LEU A 551 -13.43 -15.77 -4.31
N PRO A 552 -13.87 -16.83 -3.61
CA PRO A 552 -13.79 -18.20 -4.12
C PRO A 552 -14.40 -18.35 -5.51
N LYS A 553 -13.75 -19.15 -6.36
CA LYS A 553 -14.23 -19.37 -7.74
C LYS A 553 -15.66 -19.88 -7.76
N GLY A 554 -16.54 -19.14 -8.44
CA GLY A 554 -17.96 -19.47 -8.55
C GLY A 554 -18.82 -18.96 -7.39
N TYR A 555 -18.25 -18.17 -6.47
CA TYR A 555 -19.04 -17.42 -5.49
C TYR A 555 -20.07 -16.54 -6.20
N VAL A 556 -21.29 -16.57 -5.68
CA VAL A 556 -22.39 -15.70 -6.10
C VAL A 556 -22.96 -15.09 -4.83
N ALA A 557 -22.96 -13.76 -4.75
CA ALA A 557 -23.55 -13.06 -3.62
C ALA A 557 -25.03 -13.44 -3.49
N PRO A 558 -25.53 -13.71 -2.26
CA PRO A 558 -26.96 -13.90 -2.03
C PRO A 558 -27.76 -12.72 -2.57
N GLN A 559 -28.82 -13.02 -3.31
CA GLN A 559 -29.64 -12.03 -4.00
C GLN A 559 -30.78 -11.50 -3.14
#